data_AF-A0A7C1SPX2-F1
#
_entry.id   AF-A0A7C1SPX2-F1
#
_cell.length_a   1.000
_cell.length_b   1.000
_cell.length_c   1.000
_cell.angle_alpha   90.00
_cell.angle_beta   90.00
_cell.angle_gamma   90.00
#
_symmetry.space_group_name_H-M   'P 1'
#
loop_
_entity.id
_entity.type
_entity.pdbx_description
1 polymer ?
#
loop_
_entity_poly.entity_id
_entity_poly.type
_entity_poly.pdbx_seq_one_letter_code
_entity_poly.pdbx_strand_id
1 'polypeptide(L)'
;MCIRDSLYTEQMALDDIEPVLSLTRAWTMVRFFENDLLDVCNCTVCDCKFVVHAHEPEKIFICGICQPPSRAGKPLKGIKKPENA
;
A
#
# COMPACT_ATOMS: atom_id res chain seq x y z
N MET A 1 -21.97 -17.23 -8.07
CA MET A 1 -20.51 -17.43 -8.14
C MET A 1 -19.96 -16.96 -6.79
N CYS A 2 -19.90 -17.87 -5.82
CA CYS A 2 -19.64 -17.58 -4.41
C CYS A 2 -18.12 -17.43 -4.20
N ILE A 3 -17.59 -16.25 -4.45
CA ILE A 3 -16.18 -15.96 -4.22
C ILE A 3 -16.03 -15.49 -2.77
N ARG A 4 -15.96 -16.44 -1.83
CA ARG A 4 -15.23 -16.36 -0.54
C ARG A 4 -15.06 -14.92 -0.01
N ASP A 5 -16.16 -14.30 0.41
CA ASP A 5 -16.30 -12.87 0.70
C ASP A 5 -15.52 -12.36 1.94
N SER A 6 -14.63 -13.15 2.54
CA SER A 6 -14.16 -12.87 3.89
C SER A 6 -12.67 -13.10 4.11
N LEU A 7 -11.90 -13.62 3.14
CA LEU A 7 -10.49 -13.95 3.40
C LEU A 7 -9.67 -12.75 3.89
N TYR A 8 -9.81 -11.56 3.28
CA TYR A 8 -9.09 -10.37 3.73
C TYR A 8 -9.46 -10.00 5.18
N THR A 9 -10.75 -9.92 5.49
CA THR A 9 -11.23 -9.59 6.84
C THR A 9 -10.83 -10.64 7.87
N GLU A 10 -10.88 -11.93 7.49
CA GLU A 10 -10.43 -13.05 8.33
C GLU A 10 -8.93 -12.97 8.63
N GLN A 11 -8.10 -12.72 7.62
CA GLN A 11 -6.66 -12.57 7.84
C GLN A 11 -6.36 -11.37 8.75
N MET A 12 -7.01 -10.23 8.52
CA MET A 12 -6.86 -9.05 9.41
C MET A 12 -7.29 -9.36 10.85
N ALA A 13 -8.39 -10.10 11.03
CA ALA A 13 -8.84 -10.52 12.36
C ALA A 13 -7.89 -11.54 13.03
N LEU A 14 -7.29 -12.44 12.26
CA LEU A 14 -6.30 -13.40 12.77
C LEU A 14 -5.01 -12.72 13.22
N ASP A 15 -4.59 -11.67 12.52
CA ASP A 15 -3.39 -10.91 12.83
C ASP A 15 -3.62 -9.78 13.86
N ASP A 16 -4.85 -9.62 14.38
CA ASP A 16 -5.29 -8.52 15.25
C ASP A 16 -5.00 -7.12 14.66
N ILE A 17 -5.12 -7.02 13.33
CA ILE A 17 -4.91 -5.79 12.56
C ILE A 17 -6.26 -5.17 12.21
N GLU A 18 -6.42 -3.88 12.47
CA GLU A 18 -7.59 -3.14 12.03
C GLU A 18 -7.62 -3.08 10.48
N PRO A 19 -8.70 -3.55 9.83
CA PRO A 19 -8.80 -3.55 8.38
C PRO A 19 -8.89 -2.11 7.85
N VAL A 20 -7.81 -1.64 7.23
CA VAL A 20 -7.74 -0.28 6.66
C VAL A 20 -8.38 -0.17 5.27
N LEU A 21 -8.67 -1.30 4.61
CA LEU A 21 -9.38 -1.36 3.33
C LEU A 21 -10.75 -2.01 3.50
N SER A 22 -11.73 -1.58 2.69
CA SER A 22 -12.94 -2.37 2.52
C SER A 22 -12.68 -3.58 1.62
N LEU A 23 -13.48 -4.64 1.77
CA LEU A 23 -13.38 -5.86 0.96
C LEU A 23 -13.35 -5.56 -0.54
N THR A 24 -14.25 -4.69 -1.03
CA THR A 24 -14.30 -4.30 -2.44
C THR A 24 -13.02 -3.61 -2.90
N ARG A 25 -12.40 -2.77 -2.04
CA ARG A 25 -11.14 -2.09 -2.39
C ARG A 25 -9.97 -3.08 -2.43
N ALA A 26 -9.88 -3.97 -1.45
CA ALA A 26 -8.87 -5.02 -1.42
C ALA A 26 -8.99 -5.93 -2.65
N TRP A 27 -10.21 -6.38 -2.99
CA TRP A 27 -10.44 -7.19 -4.17
C TRP A 27 -10.10 -6.46 -5.48
N THR A 28 -10.49 -5.20 -5.61
CA THR A 28 -10.12 -4.37 -6.77
C THR A 28 -8.61 -4.27 -6.93
N MET A 29 -7.85 -4.09 -5.84
CA MET A 29 -6.39 -4.10 -5.89
C MET A 29 -5.84 -5.44 -6.40
N VAL A 30 -6.36 -6.58 -5.92
CA VAL A 30 -5.97 -7.90 -6.43
C VAL A 30 -6.23 -8.02 -7.93
N ARG A 31 -7.41 -7.57 -8.40
CA ARG A 31 -7.72 -7.58 -9.83
C ARG A 31 -6.74 -6.73 -10.64
N PHE A 32 -6.30 -5.59 -10.11
CA PHE A 32 -5.33 -4.74 -10.79
C PHE A 32 -3.93 -5.37 -10.87
N PHE A 33 -3.48 -6.06 -9.82
CA PHE A 33 -2.23 -6.83 -9.87
C PHE A 33 -2.31 -7.98 -10.88
N GLU A 34 -3.41 -8.72 -10.90
CA GLU A 34 -3.60 -9.83 -11.85
C GLU A 34 -3.68 -9.39 -13.33
N ASN A 35 -3.90 -8.10 -13.59
CA ASN A 35 -3.96 -7.53 -14.94
C ASN A 35 -2.76 -6.61 -15.23
N ASP A 36 -1.68 -6.72 -14.46
CA ASP A 36 -0.45 -5.92 -14.63
C ASP A 36 -0.68 -4.40 -14.64
N LEU A 37 -1.70 -3.91 -13.92
CA LEU A 37 -1.98 -2.47 -13.80
C LEU A 37 -1.26 -1.82 -12.62
N LEU A 38 -0.89 -2.63 -11.62
CA LEU A 38 -0.16 -2.22 -10.43
C LEU A 38 1.07 -3.11 -10.25
N ASP A 39 2.11 -2.54 -9.65
CA ASP A 39 3.34 -3.24 -9.25
C ASP A 39 3.80 -2.72 -7.88
N VAL A 40 4.83 -3.36 -7.30
CA VAL A 40 5.44 -2.97 -6.04
C VAL A 40 6.86 -2.48 -6.29
N CYS A 41 7.18 -1.29 -5.81
CA CYS A 41 8.55 -0.76 -5.86
C CYS A 41 9.01 -0.28 -4.48
N ASN A 42 10.32 -0.10 -4.32
CA ASN A 42 10.92 0.40 -3.10
C ASN A 42 11.21 1.90 -3.21
N CYS A 43 10.93 2.65 -2.14
CA CYS A 43 11.37 4.04 -2.03
C CYS A 43 12.89 4.12 -1.89
N THR A 44 13.54 4.92 -2.70
CA THR A 44 15.01 5.10 -2.67
C THR A 44 15.55 5.83 -1.43
N VAL A 45 14.67 6.35 -0.58
CA VAL A 45 15.03 7.07 0.66
C VAL A 45 14.74 6.24 1.91
N CYS A 46 13.60 5.56 1.95
CA CYS A 46 13.17 4.78 3.12
C CYS A 46 13.19 3.26 2.94
N ASP A 47 13.43 2.77 1.73
CA ASP A 47 13.47 1.35 1.34
C ASP A 47 12.15 0.57 1.51
N CYS A 48 11.11 1.22 2.05
CA CYS A 48 9.80 0.62 2.20
C CYS A 48 9.16 0.34 0.83
N LYS A 49 8.32 -0.70 0.79
CA LYS A 49 7.56 -1.13 -0.40
C LYS A 49 6.29 -0.30 -0.55
N PHE A 50 6.02 0.15 -1.77
CA PHE A 50 4.81 0.89 -2.12
C PHE A 50 4.20 0.34 -3.39
N VAL A 51 2.87 0.45 -3.48
CA VAL A 51 2.11 0.10 -4.68
C VAL A 51 2.17 1.26 -5.68
N VAL A 52 2.58 0.97 -6.90
CA VAL A 52 2.73 1.93 -8.01
C VAL A 52 2.07 1.40 -9.28
N HIS A 53 1.99 2.23 -10.33
CA HIS A 53 1.55 1.75 -11.64
C HIS A 53 2.67 0.96 -12.32
N ALA A 54 2.34 -0.23 -12.85
CA ALA A 54 3.33 -1.16 -13.40
C ALA A 54 4.10 -0.62 -14.62
N HIS A 55 3.47 0.24 -15.42
CA HIS A 55 4.04 0.78 -16.65
C HIS A 55 4.48 2.24 -16.50
N GLU A 56 4.71 2.71 -15.28
CA GLU A 56 5.29 4.04 -15.07
C GLU A 56 6.76 4.02 -15.53
N PRO A 57 7.20 4.94 -16.41
CA PRO A 57 8.56 4.92 -16.95
C PRO A 57 9.60 4.98 -15.83
N GLU A 58 10.70 4.24 -16.00
CA GLU A 58 11.77 4.07 -15.01
C GLU A 58 12.19 5.42 -14.40
N LYS A 59 11.73 5.64 -13.17
CA LYS A 59 12.07 6.80 -12.37
C LYS A 59 12.41 6.32 -10.98
N ILE A 60 13.41 6.97 -10.40
CA ILE A 60 13.72 6.92 -8.98
C ILE A 60 12.41 7.20 -8.22
N PHE A 61 11.89 6.19 -7.53
CA PHE A 61 10.67 6.36 -6.74
C PHE A 61 11.01 6.94 -5.36
N ILE A 62 10.33 8.02 -5.00
CA ILE A 62 10.37 8.64 -3.67
C ILE A 62 8.92 8.72 -3.16
N CYS A 63 8.64 8.08 -2.03
CA CYS A 63 7.29 8.02 -1.52
C CYS A 63 6.80 9.39 -1.02
N GLY A 64 5.47 9.58 -1.01
CA GLY A 64 4.83 10.81 -0.51
C GLY A 64 5.02 11.09 0.99
N ILE A 65 5.70 10.21 1.73
CA ILE A 65 6.11 10.45 3.12
C ILE A 65 7.51 11.08 3.16
N CYS A 66 8.43 10.60 2.32
CA CYS A 66 9.78 11.15 2.19
C CYS A 66 9.80 12.48 1.43
N GLN A 67 8.90 12.64 0.46
CA GLN A 67 8.69 13.90 -0.27
C GLN A 67 7.21 14.32 -0.18
N PRO A 68 6.77 14.81 0.98
CA PRO A 68 5.37 15.16 1.20
C PRO A 68 4.94 16.33 0.31
N PRO A 69 3.77 16.25 -0.35
CA PRO A 69 3.23 17.37 -1.12
C PRO A 69 2.89 18.54 -0.21
N SER A 70 2.77 19.75 -0.76
CA SER A 70 2.48 20.97 0.03
C SER A 70 1.20 20.90 0.88
N ARG A 71 0.28 19.99 0.54
CA ARG A 71 -0.97 19.73 1.25
C ARG A 71 -0.94 18.48 2.15
N ALA A 72 0.21 17.82 2.31
CA ALA A 72 0.37 16.86 3.37
C ALA A 72 0.23 17.64 4.69
N GLY A 73 -0.82 17.34 5.46
CA GLY A 73 -1.06 17.99 6.75
C GLY A 73 0.16 17.86 7.66
N LYS A 74 0.18 18.63 8.76
CA LYS A 74 1.28 18.55 9.74
C LYS A 74 1.48 17.09 10.14
N PRO A 75 2.69 16.52 9.98
CA PRO A 75 2.94 15.14 10.37
C PRO A 75 2.60 15.01 11.84
N LEU A 76 1.80 13.98 12.18
CA LEU A 76 1.57 13.62 13.56
C LEU A 76 2.93 13.35 14.19
N LYS A 77 3.20 14.02 15.32
CA LYS A 77 4.49 13.95 16.04
C LYS A 77 4.66 12.53 16.58
N GLY A 78 5.23 11.62 15.78
CA GLY A 78 5.34 10.21 16.14
C GLY A 78 5.53 9.21 15.01
N ILE A 79 5.44 9.59 13.72
CA ILE A 79 5.77 8.67 12.62
C ILE A 79 7.28 8.42 12.60
N LYS A 80 7.72 7.38 13.30
CA LYS A 80 9.07 6.83 13.17
C LYS A 80 9.09 6.01 11.88
N LYS A 81 10.18 6.10 11.10
CA LYS A 81 10.46 5.13 10.02
C LYS A 81 10.34 3.74 10.68
N PRO A 82 9.56 2.79 10.14
CA PRO A 82 9.57 1.44 10.67
C PRO A 82 11.02 0.94 10.58
N GLU A 83 11.61 0.71 11.74
CA GLU A 83 12.91 0.10 11.90
C GLU A 83 12.75 -1.37 11.51
N ASN A 84 13.21 -1.70 10.30
CA ASN A 84 13.33 -3.05 9.74
C ASN A 84 12.02 -3.87 9.67
N ALA A 85 11.40 -3.86 8.48
CA ALA A 85 10.45 -4.88 8.03
C ALA A 85 10.90 -5.41 6.66
#